data_AF-A0A7C4VR20-F1
#
_entry.id   AF-A0A7C4VR20-F1
#
_cell.length_a   1.000
_cell.length_b   1.000
_cell.length_c   1.000
_cell.angle_alpha   90.00
_cell.angle_beta   90.00
_cell.angle_gamma   90.00
#
_symmetry.space_group_name_H-M   'P 1'
#
loop_
_entity.id
_entity.type
_entity.pdbx_description
1 polymer ?
#
loop_
_entity_poly.entity_id
_entity_poly.type
_entity_poly.pdbx_seq_one_letter_code
_entity_poly.pdbx_strand_id
1 'polypeptide(L)'
;MEFFRGYGIPSAMVDSNVDRVIKRLFMNHLPKKASMHVIQKIADNLAPKENNQFYNLALLDFGALVCRYGIPKCKSCPLSKFCDYYLAGKPCG
;
A
#
# COMPACT_ATOMS: atom_id res chain seq x y z
N MET A 1 15.73 19.51 5.83
CA MET A 1 14.77 18.48 5.34
C MET A 1 14.99 17.22 6.18
N GLU A 2 14.57 17.21 7.45
CA GLU A 2 14.91 16.14 8.42
C GLU A 2 13.74 15.67 9.31
N PHE A 3 12.51 16.15 9.08
CA PHE A 3 11.43 15.98 10.06
C PHE A 3 10.59 14.68 9.94
N PHE A 4 10.83 13.82 8.95
CA PHE A 4 10.05 12.57 8.77
C PHE A 4 10.86 11.27 9.00
N ARG A 5 11.99 11.33 9.71
CA ARG A 5 12.78 10.13 10.03
C ARG A 5 12.43 9.62 11.42
N GLY A 6 11.52 8.66 11.50
CA GLY A 6 11.33 7.87 12.72
C GLY A 6 12.61 7.09 13.03
N TYR A 7 13.47 7.61 13.91
CA TYR A 7 14.65 7.02 14.59
C TYR A 7 15.51 5.96 13.85
N GLY A 8 15.44 5.83 12.53
CA GLY A 8 16.06 4.75 11.77
C GLY A 8 15.42 3.37 11.96
N ILE A 9 14.25 3.26 12.60
CA ILE A 9 13.57 1.98 12.81
C ILE A 9 12.82 1.61 11.51
N PRO A 10 13.14 0.47 10.88
CA PRO A 10 12.45 0.03 9.67
C PRO A 10 11.03 -0.40 10.03
N SER A 11 10.07 0.49 9.84
CA SER A 11 8.65 0.21 9.96
C SER A 11 7.90 0.92 8.83
N ALA A 12 6.87 0.26 8.31
CA ALA A 12 6.07 0.81 7.24
C ALA A 12 5.22 1.98 7.72
N MET A 13 5.22 3.06 6.95
CA MET A 13 4.28 4.16 7.18
C MET A 13 2.91 3.79 6.62
N VAL A 14 1.94 3.58 7.51
CA VAL A 14 0.56 3.27 7.10
C VAL A 14 -0.35 4.46 7.37
N ASP A 15 -0.73 5.16 6.30
CA ASP A 15 -1.83 6.13 6.28
C ASP A 15 -3.07 5.54 5.58
N SER A 16 -4.09 6.35 5.34
CA SER A 16 -5.30 5.92 4.63
C SER A 16 -5.05 5.55 3.16
N ASN A 17 -3.95 6.01 2.56
CA ASN A 17 -3.56 5.63 1.20
C ASN A 17 -2.91 4.24 1.19
N VAL A 18 -1.95 4.00 2.08
CA VAL A 18 -1.26 2.71 2.22
C VAL A 18 -2.23 1.63 2.69
N ASP A 19 -3.12 1.94 3.64
CA ASP A 19 -4.19 1.03 4.06
C ASP A 19 -5.04 0.54 2.87
N ARG A 20 -5.46 1.48 2.01
CA ARG A 20 -6.23 1.16 0.79
C ARG A 20 -5.42 0.33 -0.21
N VAL A 21 -4.14 0.66 -0.41
CA VAL A 21 -3.25 -0.11 -1.29
C VAL A 21 -3.18 -1.56 -0.83
N ILE A 22 -2.89 -1.79 0.44
CA ILE A 22 -2.76 -3.14 1.02
C ILE A 22 -4.09 -3.89 0.94
N LYS A 23 -5.20 -3.25 1.30
CA LYS A 23 -6.54 -3.86 1.21
C LYS A 23 -6.94 -4.25 -0.20
N ARG A 24 -6.56 -3.47 -1.22
CA ARG A 24 -6.83 -3.80 -2.62
C ARG A 24 -5.91 -4.91 -3.14
N LEU A 25 -4.63 -4.87 -2.76
CA LEU A 25 -3.64 -5.84 -3.20
C LEU A 25 -3.95 -7.24 -2.67
N PHE A 26 -4.33 -7.35 -1.39
CA PHE A 26 -4.59 -8.62 -0.68
C PHE A 26 -6.07 -8.85 -0.35
N MET A 27 -6.98 -8.30 -1.16
CA MET A 27 -8.43 -8.30 -0.90
C MET A 27 -9.00 -9.70 -0.61
N ASN A 28 -8.46 -10.76 -1.23
CA ASN A 28 -8.93 -12.14 -1.04
C ASN A 28 -8.31 -12.84 0.17
N HIS A 29 -7.26 -12.25 0.75
CA HIS A 29 -6.51 -12.80 1.89
C HIS A 29 -6.82 -12.07 3.20
N LEU A 30 -7.68 -11.06 3.16
CA LEU A 30 -8.04 -10.24 4.30
C LEU A 30 -9.45 -10.55 4.79
N PRO A 31 -9.71 -10.51 6.10
CA PRO A 31 -11.08 -10.52 6.61
C PRO A 31 -11.82 -9.27 6.13
N LYS A 32 -13.16 -9.37 5.97
CA LYS A 32 -14.01 -8.26 5.50
C LYS A 32 -13.78 -6.94 6.26
N LYS A 33 -13.40 -7.02 7.53
CA LYS A 33 -13.01 -5.88 8.38
C LYS A 33 -11.61 -6.10 8.95
N ALA A 34 -10.59 -6.03 8.09
CA ALA A 34 -9.21 -6.05 8.55
C ALA A 34 -8.91 -4.83 9.44
N SER A 35 -8.37 -5.09 10.63
CA SER A 35 -7.96 -4.04 11.56
C SER A 35 -6.67 -3.37 11.09
N MET A 36 -6.42 -2.14 11.55
CA MET A 36 -5.18 -1.44 11.26
C MET A 36 -3.94 -2.24 11.69
N HIS A 37 -4.02 -3.04 12.75
CA HIS A 37 -2.91 -3.90 13.18
C HIS A 37 -2.55 -4.98 12.15
N VAL A 38 -3.56 -5.61 11.52
CA VAL A 38 -3.32 -6.59 10.45
C VAL A 38 -2.66 -5.93 9.24
N ILE A 39 -3.14 -4.73 8.88
CA ILE A 39 -2.59 -3.96 7.77
C ILE A 39 -1.15 -3.53 8.04
N GLN A 40 -0.88 -3.02 9.25
CA GLN A 40 0.47 -2.66 9.69
C GLN A 40 1.43 -3.84 9.58
N LYS A 41 1.03 -5.02 10.06
CA LYS A 41 1.86 -6.23 9.99
C LYS A 41 2.20 -6.64 8.55
N ILE A 42 1.25 -6.52 7.63
CA ILE A 42 1.50 -6.79 6.20
C ILE A 42 2.45 -5.74 5.63
N ALA A 43 2.23 -4.47 5.97
CA ALA A 43 3.06 -3.36 5.51
C ALA A 43 4.52 -3.54 5.97
N ASP A 44 4.73 -3.85 7.25
CA ASP A 44 6.06 -4.07 7.84
C ASP A 44 6.78 -5.26 7.18
N ASN A 45 6.05 -6.33 6.82
CA ASN A 45 6.63 -7.47 6.12
C ASN A 45 7.06 -7.16 4.67
N LEU A 46 6.39 -6.20 4.02
CA LEU A 46 6.74 -5.77 2.66
C LEU A 46 7.87 -4.74 2.65
N ALA A 47 8.04 -4.02 3.75
CA ALA A 47 8.99 -2.92 3.81
C ALA A 47 10.43 -3.46 3.83
N PRO A 48 11.32 -2.96 2.96
CA PRO A 48 12.69 -3.42 2.91
C PRO A 48 13.44 -2.97 4.17
N LYS A 49 14.42 -3.77 4.60
CA LYS A 49 15.32 -3.44 5.72
C LYS A 49 16.22 -2.26 5.38
N GLU A 50 16.72 -2.23 4.15
CA GLU A 50 17.51 -1.13 3.60
C GLU A 50 16.62 -0.17 2.81
N ASN A 51 16.94 1.12 2.82
CA ASN A 51 16.20 2.14 2.07
C ASN A 51 14.68 2.20 2.37
N ASN A 52 14.27 1.75 3.55
CA ASN A 52 12.88 1.75 4.03
C ASN A 52 12.18 3.11 3.87
N GLN A 53 12.92 4.20 4.12
CA GLN A 53 12.48 5.58 3.88
C GLN A 53 11.95 5.77 2.45
N PHE A 54 12.74 5.39 1.45
CA PHE A 54 12.38 5.58 0.05
C PHE A 54 11.20 4.70 -0.34
N TYR A 55 11.15 3.48 0.19
CA TYR A 55 9.99 2.60 0.03
C TYR A 55 8.71 3.23 0.58
N ASN A 56 8.74 3.76 1.81
CA ASN A 56 7.57 4.39 2.43
C ASN A 56 7.09 5.62 1.63
N LEU A 57 8.02 6.49 1.22
CA LEU A 57 7.67 7.66 0.40
C LEU A 57 7.10 7.25 -0.95
N ALA A 58 7.72 6.28 -1.63
CA ALA A 58 7.22 5.77 -2.91
C ALA A 58 5.85 5.10 -2.77
N LEU A 59 5.59 4.41 -1.65
CA LEU A 59 4.31 3.75 -1.39
C LEU A 59 3.19 4.77 -1.11
N LEU A 60 3.49 5.86 -0.40
CA LEU A 60 2.58 6.99 -0.20
C LEU A 60 2.21 7.63 -1.56
N ASP A 61 3.22 7.97 -2.37
CA ASP A 61 3.01 8.55 -3.71
C ASP A 61 2.23 7.60 -4.62
N PHE A 62 2.55 6.31 -4.58
CA PHE A 62 1.83 5.29 -5.32
C PHE A 62 0.35 5.22 -4.92
N GLY A 63 0.08 5.27 -3.61
CA GLY A 63 -1.27 5.31 -3.06
C GLY A 63 -2.05 6.55 -3.53
N ALA A 64 -1.40 7.71 -3.59
CA ALA A 64 -2.02 8.96 -4.01
C ALA A 64 -2.24 9.07 -5.53
N LEU A 65 -1.27 8.65 -6.34
CA LEU A 65 -1.21 8.93 -7.78
C LEU A 65 -1.72 7.79 -8.66
N VAL A 66 -1.57 6.54 -8.22
CA VAL A 66 -1.90 5.34 -9.01
C VAL A 66 -3.06 4.59 -8.39
N CYS A 67 -2.89 4.12 -7.15
CA CYS A 67 -3.93 3.42 -6.39
C CYS A 67 -4.85 4.41 -5.66
N ARG A 68 -5.23 5.49 -6.35
CA ARG A 68 -6.00 6.61 -5.79
C ARG A 68 -7.36 6.19 -5.24
N TYR A 69 -7.90 7.00 -4.33
CA TYR A 69 -9.28 6.89 -3.90
C TYR A 69 -10.24 7.03 -5.10
N GLY A 70 -11.41 6.40 -5.03
CA GLY A 70 -12.33 6.32 -6.16
C GLY A 70 -11.81 5.32 -7.21
N ILE A 71 -11.48 5.81 -8.41
CA ILE A 71 -11.14 5.01 -9.59
C ILE A 71 -9.60 4.90 -9.76
N PRO A 72 -8.96 3.78 -9.39
CA PRO A 72 -7.52 3.59 -9.56
C PRO A 72 -7.10 3.35 -11.01
N LYS A 73 -5.86 3.74 -11.34
CA LYS A 73 -5.25 3.58 -12.68
C LYS A 73 -4.69 2.17 -12.89
N CYS A 74 -5.54 1.14 -12.80
CA CYS A 74 -5.08 -0.25 -12.77
C CYS A 74 -4.35 -0.70 -14.05
N LYS A 75 -4.73 -0.17 -15.23
CA LYS A 75 -4.12 -0.56 -16.52
C LYS A 75 -2.62 -0.24 -16.60
N SER A 76 -2.20 0.86 -15.96
CA SER A 76 -0.79 1.26 -15.88
C SER A 76 -0.16 0.94 -14.52
N CYS A 77 -0.87 0.21 -13.65
CA CYS A 77 -0.37 -0.11 -12.33
C CYS A 77 0.67 -1.25 -12.42
N PRO A 78 1.89 -1.07 -11.88
CA PRO A 78 2.92 -2.10 -11.90
C PRO A 78 2.53 -3.35 -11.11
N LEU A 79 1.58 -3.24 -10.17
CA LEU A 79 1.11 -4.34 -9.33
C LEU A 79 -0.16 -5.02 -9.87
N SER A 80 -0.69 -4.58 -11.02
CA SER A 80 -1.98 -5.06 -11.56
C SER A 80 -2.06 -6.58 -11.68
N LYS A 81 -0.99 -7.22 -12.17
CA LYS A 81 -0.91 -8.69 -12.34
C LYS A 81 -1.01 -9.48 -11.03
N PHE A 82 -0.77 -8.83 -9.89
CA PHE A 82 -0.78 -9.45 -8.56
C PHE A 82 -1.87 -8.87 -7.65
N CYS A 83 -2.74 -8.00 -8.17
CA CYS A 83 -3.69 -7.23 -7.37
C CYS A 83 -5.07 -7.89 -7.36
N ASP A 84 -5.48 -8.42 -6.21
CA ASP A 84 -6.79 -9.07 -6.03
C ASP A 84 -7.96 -8.18 -6.47
N TYR A 85 -7.93 -6.88 -6.13
CA TYR A 85 -8.95 -5.93 -6.54
C TYR A 85 -9.09 -5.86 -8.07
N TYR A 86 -7.98 -5.81 -8.78
CA TYR A 86 -7.99 -5.73 -10.24
C TYR A 86 -8.41 -7.06 -10.87
N LEU A 87 -7.86 -8.17 -10.39
CA LEU A 87 -8.16 -9.51 -10.88
C LEU A 87 -9.64 -9.90 -10.65
N ALA A 88 -10.27 -9.37 -9.60
CA ALA A 88 -11.70 -9.52 -9.34
C ALA A 88 -12.60 -8.61 -10.21
N GLY A 89 -12.04 -7.91 -11.20
CA GLY A 89 -12.80 -7.06 -12.12
C GLY A 89 -13.41 -5.82 -11.47
N LYS A 90 -12.84 -5.33 -10.36
CA LYS A 90 -13.36 -4.12 -9.70
C LYS A 90 -13.10 -2.87 -10.57
N PRO A 91 -13.88 -1.78 -10.37
CA PRO A 91 -13.77 -0.58 -11.20
C PRO A 91 -12.36 0.03 -11.24
N CYS A 92 -11.86 0.28 -12.44
CA CYS A 92 -10.55 0.88 -12.71
C CYS A 92 -10.64 1.85 -13.89
N GLY A 93 -9.77 2.87 -13.92
CA GLY A 93 -9.74 3.95 -14.92
C GLY A 93 -8.42 4.70 -14.92
#